data_AF-X0Q0A2-F1
#
_entry.id   AF-X0Q0A2-F1
#
_cell.length_a   1.000
_cell.length_b   1.000
_cell.length_c   1.000
_cell.angle_alpha   90.00
_cell.angle_beta   90.00
_cell.angle_gamma   90.00
#
_symmetry.space_group_name_H-M   'P 1'
#
loop_
_entity.id
_entity.type
_entity.pdbx_description
1 polymer ?
#
loop_
_entity_poly.entity_id
_entity_poly.type
_entity_poly.pdbx_seq_one_letter_code
_entity_poly.pdbx_strand_id
1 'polypeptide(L)'
;MHRTTAGDRFGPVRLIERDSEVAVVFAADTTRWAVLVQPGDDSPKASLILGVPNPRANFGRSFRASHLKRLTVHQSGDPSVAKEPPEFGWMALTGIAAEGVSQFEVRSSLDTDTGGVGADGVVFAVLRARWREKLHVTVTLASGETVPIHHPSLRPERPS
;
A
#
# COMPACT_ATOMS: atom_id res chain seq x y z
N MET A 1 34.30 -11.79 -11.55
CA MET A 1 34.28 -10.43 -10.97
C MET A 1 33.22 -9.63 -11.71
N HIS A 2 31.97 -9.65 -11.24
CA HIS A 2 30.88 -8.91 -11.86
C HIS A 2 30.74 -7.54 -11.19
N ARG A 3 31.11 -6.48 -11.92
CA ARG A 3 30.70 -5.12 -11.60
C ARG A 3 29.22 -4.99 -11.92
N THR A 4 28.38 -4.80 -10.91
CA THR A 4 27.01 -4.33 -11.08
C THR A 4 27.07 -2.82 -11.26
N THR A 5 26.89 -2.35 -12.49
CA THR A 5 26.63 -0.93 -12.78
C THR A 5 25.27 -0.56 -12.20
N ALA A 6 25.24 0.53 -11.44
CA ALA A 6 24.01 1.16 -10.98
C ALA A 6 23.16 1.60 -12.20
N GLY A 7 21.99 1.00 -12.34
CA GLY A 7 20.99 1.32 -13.36
C GLY A 7 19.88 0.25 -13.35
N ASP A 8 18.63 0.70 -13.33
CA ASP A 8 17.46 0.02 -13.87
C ASP A 8 16.91 -1.23 -13.15
N ARG A 9 16.03 -1.07 -12.15
CA ARG A 9 15.16 -2.17 -11.73
C ARG A 9 13.70 -1.76 -11.65
N PHE A 10 13.03 -1.78 -12.82
CA PHE A 10 11.63 -2.14 -12.85
C PHE A 10 11.49 -3.63 -12.53
N GLY A 11 10.78 -3.99 -11.47
CA GLY A 11 10.61 -5.39 -11.11
C GLY A 11 9.57 -5.62 -10.03
N PRO A 12 9.02 -6.85 -9.93
CA PRO A 12 8.08 -7.19 -8.89
C PRO A 12 8.79 -7.16 -7.53
N VAL A 13 8.18 -6.47 -6.57
CA VAL A 13 8.68 -6.37 -5.19
C VAL A 13 7.74 -7.02 -4.18
N ARG A 14 6.49 -7.28 -4.57
CA ARG A 14 5.51 -7.95 -3.70
C ARG A 14 4.39 -8.58 -4.52
N LEU A 15 4.02 -9.81 -4.17
CA LEU A 15 2.83 -10.50 -4.64
C LEU A 15 1.85 -10.58 -3.48
N ILE A 16 0.60 -10.19 -3.70
CA ILE A 16 -0.48 -10.22 -2.71
C ILE A 16 -1.59 -11.05 -3.32
N GLU A 17 -1.79 -12.26 -2.80
CA GLU A 17 -2.84 -13.18 -3.24
C GLU A 17 -4.01 -13.12 -2.25
N ARG A 18 -5.25 -13.00 -2.76
CA ARG A 18 -6.48 -13.01 -1.95
C ARG A 18 -7.57 -13.76 -2.71
N ASP A 19 -7.96 -14.92 -2.20
CA ASP A 19 -8.95 -15.82 -2.80
C ASP A 19 -8.66 -16.10 -4.28
N SER A 20 -9.41 -15.46 -5.18
CA SER A 20 -9.24 -15.56 -6.64
C SER A 20 -8.48 -14.39 -7.24
N GLU A 21 -8.23 -13.30 -6.53
CA GLU A 21 -7.63 -12.08 -7.05
C GLU A 21 -6.14 -11.96 -6.64
N VAL A 22 -5.31 -11.41 -7.53
CA VAL A 22 -3.87 -11.23 -7.30
C VAL A 22 -3.48 -9.78 -7.52
N ALA A 23 -2.77 -9.17 -6.59
CA ALA A 23 -2.13 -7.86 -6.79
C ALA A 23 -0.61 -8.02 -6.85
N VAL A 24 0.00 -7.46 -7.90
CA VAL A 24 1.45 -7.40 -8.05
C VAL A 24 1.91 -5.96 -7.87
N VAL A 25 2.81 -5.75 -6.91
CA VAL A 25 3.47 -4.46 -6.71
C VAL A 25 4.81 -4.49 -7.42
N PHE A 26 5.01 -3.53 -8.33
CA PHE A 26 6.26 -3.28 -9.02
C PHE A 26 6.93 -2.02 -8.45
N ALA A 27 8.24 -2.05 -8.30
CA ALA A 27 9.01 -0.85 -8.05
C ALA A 27 9.71 -0.41 -9.34
N ALA A 28 9.76 0.90 -9.57
CA ALA A 28 10.65 1.57 -10.49
C ALA A 28 11.38 2.69 -9.75
N ASP A 29 12.39 3.30 -10.36
CA ASP A 29 13.24 4.32 -9.72
C ASP A 29 12.47 5.53 -9.19
N THR A 30 11.40 5.92 -9.89
CA THR A 30 10.62 7.12 -9.58
C THR A 30 9.23 6.83 -9.06
N THR A 31 8.73 5.60 -9.18
CA THR A 31 7.33 5.27 -8.92
C THR A 31 7.18 3.81 -8.49
N ARG A 32 6.33 3.55 -7.50
CA ARG A 32 5.79 2.22 -7.24
C ARG A 32 4.44 2.05 -7.91
N TRP A 33 4.26 0.92 -8.57
CA TRP A 33 3.04 0.56 -9.26
C TRP A 33 2.39 -0.61 -8.55
N ALA A 34 1.09 -0.57 -8.29
CA ALA A 34 0.32 -1.78 -8.04
C ALA A 34 -0.56 -2.07 -9.24
N VAL A 35 -0.49 -3.30 -9.72
CA VAL A 35 -1.36 -3.86 -10.75
C VAL A 35 -2.21 -4.92 -10.10
N LEU A 36 -3.51 -4.66 -9.99
CA LEU A 36 -4.47 -5.66 -9.58
C LEU A 36 -4.90 -6.45 -10.80
N VAL A 37 -4.78 -7.76 -10.68
CA VAL A 37 -5.05 -8.75 -11.70
C VAL A 37 -6.22 -9.60 -11.21
N GLN A 38 -7.36 -9.43 -11.87
CA GLN A 38 -8.50 -10.31 -11.68
C GLN A 38 -8.39 -11.48 -12.65
N PRO A 39 -8.60 -12.72 -12.21
CA PRO A 39 -8.72 -13.85 -13.12
C PRO A 39 -9.95 -13.61 -14.01
N GLY A 40 -9.80 -13.90 -15.30
CA GLY A 40 -10.89 -13.92 -16.26
C GLY A 40 -10.87 -15.25 -17.00
N ASP A 41 -12.03 -15.64 -17.55
CA ASP A 41 -12.23 -16.95 -18.18
C ASP A 41 -11.24 -17.23 -19.32
N ASP A 42 -10.87 -16.20 -20.10
CA ASP A 42 -9.94 -16.33 -21.25
C ASP A 42 -8.58 -15.66 -21.01
N SER A 43 -8.51 -14.65 -20.13
CA SER A 43 -7.25 -13.96 -19.79
C SER A 43 -7.42 -13.11 -18.53
N PRO A 44 -6.37 -12.97 -17.70
CA PRO A 44 -6.39 -12.07 -16.55
C PRO A 44 -6.62 -10.62 -16.98
N LYS A 45 -7.52 -9.92 -16.30
CA LYS A 45 -7.81 -8.50 -16.55
C LYS A 45 -7.13 -7.65 -15.49
N ALA A 46 -6.37 -6.64 -15.93
CA ALA A 46 -5.87 -5.61 -15.03
C ALA A 46 -7.03 -4.67 -14.65
N SER A 47 -7.43 -4.67 -13.37
CA SER A 47 -8.59 -3.89 -12.89
C SER A 47 -8.18 -2.56 -12.27
N LEU A 48 -6.95 -2.43 -11.78
CA LEU A 48 -6.45 -1.19 -11.20
C LEU A 48 -4.93 -1.09 -11.35
N ILE A 49 -4.46 0.03 -11.92
CA ILE A 49 -3.05 0.41 -11.98
C ILE A 49 -2.86 1.71 -11.20
N LEU A 50 -2.13 1.67 -10.09
CA LEU A 50 -1.84 2.84 -9.27
C LEU A 50 -0.35 3.12 -9.24
N GLY A 51 0.07 4.28 -9.76
CA GLY A 51 1.43 4.77 -9.67
C GLY A 51 1.60 5.76 -8.53
N VAL A 52 2.50 5.48 -7.59
CA VAL A 52 2.84 6.37 -6.50
C VAL A 52 4.30 6.80 -6.60
N PRO A 53 4.58 8.10 -6.77
CA PRO A 53 5.96 8.57 -6.88
C PRO A 53 6.78 8.24 -5.64
N ASN A 54 7.99 7.73 -5.85
CA ASN A 54 8.97 7.53 -4.80
C ASN A 54 9.34 8.88 -4.16
N PRO A 55 9.70 8.89 -2.87
CA PRO A 55 10.36 10.03 -2.28
C PRO A 55 11.58 10.43 -3.13
N ARG A 56 11.75 11.73 -3.41
CA ARG A 56 12.95 12.24 -4.08
C ARG A 56 14.19 11.87 -3.26
N ALA A 57 15.32 11.67 -3.94
CA ALA A 57 16.62 11.59 -3.29
C ALA A 57 16.80 12.79 -2.32
N ASN A 58 17.30 12.54 -1.11
CA ASN A 58 17.43 13.50 0.01
C ASN A 58 16.12 13.87 0.74
N PHE A 59 15.03 13.15 0.53
CA PHE A 59 13.87 13.28 1.42
C PHE A 59 14.23 12.78 2.82
N GLY A 60 14.48 13.69 3.76
CA GLY A 60 14.80 13.36 5.14
C GLY A 60 13.66 12.60 5.81
N ARG A 61 13.91 11.38 6.27
CA ARG A 61 12.92 10.52 6.94
C ARG A 61 12.91 10.66 8.47
N SER A 62 13.48 11.76 8.98
CA SER A 62 13.39 12.15 10.39
C SER A 62 12.06 12.89 10.63
N PHE A 63 11.00 12.11 10.87
CA PHE A 63 9.67 12.66 11.10
C PHE A 63 9.38 12.73 12.60
N ARG A 64 9.73 13.84 13.26
CA ARG A 64 9.56 14.01 14.72
C ARG A 64 8.12 13.85 15.25
N ALA A 65 7.10 13.88 14.38
CA ALA A 65 5.68 13.92 14.78
C ALA A 65 4.81 12.81 14.16
N SER A 66 5.36 11.93 13.32
CA SER A 66 4.60 10.83 12.72
C SER A 66 5.54 9.79 12.13
N HIS A 67 5.25 8.50 12.29
CA HIS A 67 6.03 7.44 11.67
C HIS A 67 5.70 7.20 10.19
N LEU A 68 4.71 7.93 9.66
CA LEU A 68 4.34 7.86 8.25
C LEU A 68 3.95 9.25 7.69
N LYS A 69 4.37 9.56 6.46
CA LYS A 69 4.08 10.83 5.76
C LYS A 69 3.61 10.57 4.33
N ARG A 70 2.99 11.60 3.73
CA ARG A 70 2.44 11.58 2.37
C ARG A 70 1.53 10.38 2.13
N LEU A 71 0.69 10.12 3.13
CA LEU A 71 -0.24 9.01 3.06
C LEU A 71 -1.33 9.34 2.04
N THR A 72 -1.50 8.45 1.08
CA THR A 72 -2.58 8.49 0.10
C THR A 72 -3.32 7.17 0.16
N VAL A 73 -4.65 7.25 0.10
CA VAL A 73 -5.53 6.08 0.00
C VAL A 73 -6.28 6.21 -1.32
N HIS A 74 -6.16 5.18 -2.15
CA HIS A 74 -6.93 5.03 -3.36
C HIS A 74 -7.93 3.89 -3.18
N GLN A 75 -9.14 4.09 -3.68
CA GLN A 75 -10.16 3.06 -3.68
C GLN A 75 -10.61 2.82 -5.12
N SER A 76 -10.75 1.55 -5.49
CA SER A 76 -11.28 1.10 -6.76
C SER A 76 -12.28 -0.02 -6.53
N GLY A 77 -13.32 -0.07 -7.33
CA GLY A 77 -14.28 -1.16 -7.37
C GLY A 77 -15.15 -0.98 -8.60
N ASP A 78 -15.60 -2.09 -9.18
CA ASP A 78 -16.51 -2.01 -10.33
C ASP A 78 -17.81 -1.35 -9.87
N PRO A 79 -18.31 -0.32 -10.59
CA PRO A 79 -19.59 0.27 -10.28
C PRO A 79 -20.68 -0.81 -10.41
N SER A 80 -21.67 -0.79 -9.51
CA SER A 80 -22.78 -1.72 -9.63
C SER A 80 -23.55 -1.49 -10.94
N VAL A 81 -24.28 -2.50 -11.42
CA VAL A 81 -25.15 -2.38 -12.61
C VAL A 81 -26.15 -1.21 -12.47
N ALA A 82 -26.48 -0.84 -11.24
CA ALA A 82 -27.36 0.28 -10.90
C ALA A 82 -26.67 1.65 -10.81
N LYS A 83 -25.37 1.76 -11.15
CA LYS A 83 -24.51 2.95 -10.92
C LYS A 83 -24.42 3.36 -9.44
N GLU A 84 -24.75 2.45 -8.53
CA GLU A 84 -24.54 2.66 -7.11
C GLU A 84 -23.07 2.42 -6.78
N PRO A 85 -22.52 3.10 -5.76
CA PRO A 85 -21.20 2.75 -5.26
C PRO A 85 -21.20 1.29 -4.84
N PRO A 86 -20.17 0.51 -5.18
CA PRO A 86 -20.14 -0.90 -4.83
C PRO A 86 -20.15 -1.06 -3.30
N GLU A 87 -20.60 -2.21 -2.80
CA GLU A 87 -20.53 -2.51 -1.36
C GLU A 87 -19.07 -2.67 -0.90
N PHE A 88 -18.25 -3.26 -1.77
CA PHE A 88 -16.86 -3.59 -1.51
C PHE A 88 -15.95 -3.08 -2.62
N GLY A 89 -14.70 -2.84 -2.28
CA GLY A 89 -13.68 -2.50 -3.27
C GLY A 89 -12.29 -2.85 -2.79
N TRP A 90 -11.36 -2.66 -3.71
CA TRP A 90 -9.94 -2.67 -3.43
C TRP A 90 -9.50 -1.31 -2.90
N MET A 91 -8.71 -1.32 -1.83
CA MET A 91 -8.02 -0.15 -1.34
C MET A 91 -6.52 -0.34 -1.49
N ALA A 92 -5.85 0.69 -1.98
CA ALA A 92 -4.42 0.80 -1.97
C ALA A 92 -4.03 1.96 -1.05
N LEU A 93 -3.14 1.68 -0.10
CA LEU A 93 -2.57 2.67 0.79
C LEU A 93 -1.09 2.80 0.48
N THR A 94 -0.66 4.03 0.29
CA THR A 94 0.76 4.33 0.08
C THR A 94 1.23 5.42 1.00
N GLY A 95 2.49 5.37 1.39
CA GLY A 95 3.12 6.42 2.15
C GLY A 95 4.62 6.24 2.25
N ILE A 96 5.23 7.13 3.03
CA ILE A 96 6.66 7.11 3.31
C ILE A 96 6.84 6.94 4.81
N ALA A 97 7.44 5.84 5.20
CA ALA A 97 7.74 5.53 6.58
C ALA A 97 8.99 6.28 7.07
N ALA A 98 8.98 6.65 8.36
CA ALA A 98 10.14 7.22 9.03
C ALA A 98 11.33 6.26 9.00
N GLU A 99 12.52 6.83 9.15
CA GLU A 99 13.69 6.03 9.46
C GLU A 99 13.47 5.25 10.77
N GLY A 100 13.88 3.98 10.80
CA GLY A 100 13.66 3.10 11.94
C GLY A 100 12.32 2.35 11.94
N VAL A 101 11.40 2.62 11.01
CA VAL A 101 10.24 1.74 10.77
C VAL A 101 10.69 0.53 9.96
N SER A 102 10.39 -0.67 10.45
CA SER A 102 10.78 -1.93 9.82
C SER A 102 9.61 -2.64 9.12
N GLN A 103 8.38 -2.48 9.64
CA GLN A 103 7.19 -3.13 9.11
C GLN A 103 5.96 -2.23 9.20
N PHE A 104 4.95 -2.56 8.41
CA PHE A 104 3.62 -1.96 8.49
C PHE A 104 2.55 -3.06 8.53
N GLU A 105 1.41 -2.69 9.10
CA GLU A 105 0.15 -3.42 9.00
C GLU A 105 -0.96 -2.42 8.66
N VAL A 106 -1.78 -2.78 7.67
CA VAL A 106 -2.98 -2.04 7.27
C VAL A 106 -4.16 -2.96 7.39
N ARG A 107 -5.22 -2.51 8.07
CA ARG A 107 -6.41 -3.31 8.35
C ARG A 107 -7.66 -2.60 7.86
N SER A 108 -8.53 -3.39 7.24
CA SER A 108 -9.94 -3.10 7.05
C SER A 108 -10.76 -4.05 7.92
N SER A 109 -12.08 -3.93 7.84
CA SER A 109 -13.06 -4.83 8.43
C SER A 109 -13.09 -6.21 7.75
N LEU A 110 -12.46 -6.35 6.57
CA LEU A 110 -12.52 -7.55 5.74
C LEU A 110 -11.15 -8.22 5.57
N ASP A 111 -10.07 -7.45 5.64
CA ASP A 111 -8.74 -7.91 5.24
C ASP A 111 -7.65 -7.19 6.03
N THR A 112 -6.48 -7.81 6.07
CA THR A 112 -5.28 -7.28 6.70
C THR A 112 -4.10 -7.48 5.77
N ASP A 113 -3.29 -6.44 5.62
CA ASP A 113 -2.13 -6.46 4.77
C ASP A 113 -0.87 -6.01 5.53
N THR A 114 0.14 -6.88 5.56
CA THR A 114 1.38 -6.67 6.30
C THR A 114 2.60 -6.72 5.37
N GLY A 115 3.58 -5.86 5.63
CA GLY A 115 4.78 -5.83 4.79
C GLY A 115 5.99 -5.18 5.46
N GLY A 116 7.17 -5.53 4.97
CA GLY A 116 8.42 -4.89 5.37
C GLY A 116 8.59 -3.52 4.70
N VAL A 117 9.30 -2.63 5.38
CA VAL A 117 9.71 -1.33 4.85
C VAL A 117 11.14 -1.43 4.34
N GLY A 118 11.32 -1.20 3.04
CA GLY A 118 12.63 -1.22 2.39
C GLY A 118 13.48 0.02 2.71
N ALA A 119 14.71 0.04 2.19
CA ALA A 119 15.63 1.15 2.36
C ALA A 119 15.11 2.49 1.78
N ASP A 120 14.20 2.42 0.79
CA ASP A 120 13.51 3.57 0.20
C ASP A 120 12.41 4.15 1.11
N GLY A 121 12.02 3.44 2.16
CA GLY A 121 10.98 3.86 3.10
C GLY A 121 9.58 3.85 2.54
N VAL A 122 9.36 3.26 1.36
CA VAL A 122 8.03 3.25 0.75
C VAL A 122 7.17 2.16 1.40
N VAL A 123 6.00 2.58 1.86
CA VAL A 123 4.93 1.69 2.31
C VAL A 123 3.90 1.58 1.19
N PHE A 124 3.54 0.35 0.85
CA PHE A 124 2.51 0.04 -0.14
C PHE A 124 1.70 -1.15 0.34
N ALA A 125 0.45 -0.90 0.70
CA ALA A 125 -0.51 -1.92 1.09
C ALA A 125 -1.65 -1.99 0.08
N VAL A 126 -2.15 -3.19 -0.18
CA VAL A 126 -3.34 -3.44 -1.01
C VAL A 126 -4.21 -4.44 -0.27
N LEU A 127 -5.49 -4.10 -0.08
CA LEU A 127 -6.42 -4.93 0.67
C LEU A 127 -7.86 -4.71 0.21
N ARG A 128 -8.72 -5.71 0.47
CA ARG A 128 -10.17 -5.56 0.33
C ARG A 128 -10.72 -4.71 1.47
N ALA A 129 -11.71 -3.87 1.20
CA ALA A 129 -12.41 -3.10 2.24
C ALA A 129 -13.85 -2.79 1.80
N ARG A 130 -14.68 -2.40 2.76
CA ARG A 130 -15.99 -1.81 2.44
C ARG A 130 -15.81 -0.48 1.72
N TRP A 131 -16.80 -0.11 0.91
CA TRP A 131 -16.75 1.16 0.20
C TRP A 131 -16.71 2.34 1.17
N ARG A 132 -15.78 3.28 0.95
CA ARG A 132 -15.48 4.43 1.82
C ARG A 132 -15.09 4.09 3.27
N GLU A 133 -14.74 2.83 3.54
CA GLU A 133 -14.18 2.44 4.83
C GLU A 133 -12.89 3.23 5.12
N LYS A 134 -12.63 3.50 6.39
CA LYS A 134 -11.37 4.11 6.83
C LYS A 134 -10.45 3.04 7.41
N LEU A 135 -9.24 3.00 6.89
CA LEU A 135 -8.26 1.96 7.20
C LEU A 135 -7.54 2.22 8.52
N HIS A 136 -7.30 1.17 9.29
CA HIS A 136 -6.42 1.22 10.45
C HIS A 136 -4.99 0.91 10.04
N VAL A 137 -4.03 1.71 10.50
CA VAL A 137 -2.62 1.52 10.16
C VAL A 137 -1.79 1.51 11.43
N THR A 138 -0.95 0.50 11.55
CA THR A 138 0.09 0.40 12.56
C THR A 138 1.44 0.20 11.86
N VAL A 139 2.49 0.68 12.50
CA VAL A 139 3.86 0.43 12.05
C VAL A 139 4.67 -0.15 13.18
N THR A 140 5.60 -1.03 12.85
CA THR A 140 6.54 -1.60 13.81
C THR A 140 7.90 -0.96 13.60
N LEU A 141 8.48 -0.47 14.69
CA LEU A 141 9.82 0.09 14.71
C LEU A 141 10.86 -1.04 14.74
N ALA A 142 12.10 -0.71 14.40
CA ALA A 142 13.23 -1.65 14.50
C ALA A 142 13.47 -2.13 15.94
N SER A 143 13.00 -1.36 16.93
CA SER A 143 12.97 -1.77 18.35
C SER A 143 11.91 -2.82 18.68
N GLY A 144 11.00 -3.13 17.75
CA GLY A 144 9.83 -4.00 17.96
C GLY A 144 8.59 -3.28 18.49
N GLU A 145 8.70 -2.00 18.86
CA GLU A 145 7.56 -1.21 19.29
C GLU A 145 6.54 -1.03 18.14
N THR A 146 5.25 -1.22 18.44
CA THR A 146 4.18 -1.01 17.46
C THR A 146 3.45 0.28 17.74
N VAL A 147 3.38 1.17 16.74
CA VAL A 147 2.82 2.51 16.87
C VAL A 147 1.63 2.67 15.90
N PRO A 148 0.44 3.04 16.40
CA PRO A 148 -0.69 3.34 15.53
C PRO A 148 -0.49 4.67 14.81
N ILE A 149 -0.83 4.71 13.53
CA ILE A 149 -0.76 5.93 12.71
C ILE A 149 -2.10 6.67 12.79
N HIS A 150 -2.03 7.97 13.03
CA HIS A 150 -3.19 8.85 13.06
C HIS A 150 -3.11 9.81 11.89
N HIS A 151 -4.04 9.67 10.95
CA HIS A 151 -4.14 10.54 9.78
C HIS A 151 -5.62 10.79 9.44
N PRO A 152 -6.01 11.99 8.97
CA PRO A 152 -7.41 12.32 8.66
C PRO A 152 -8.08 11.36 7.65
N SER A 153 -7.29 10.81 6.72
CA SER A 153 -7.77 9.82 5.74
C SER A 153 -7.91 8.40 6.30
N LEU A 154 -7.62 8.17 7.59
CA LEU A 154 -7.55 6.84 8.23
C LEU A 154 -8.52 6.63 9.42
N ARG A 155 -9.35 7.60 9.85
CA ARG A 155 -10.15 7.45 11.09
C ARG A 155 -11.64 7.79 11.02
N PRO A 156 -12.56 7.01 11.65
CA PRO A 156 -12.38 6.53 13.04
C PRO A 156 -12.91 5.11 13.39
N GLU A 157 -12.43 4.58 14.52
CA GLU A 157 -13.32 4.25 15.65
C GLU A 157 -12.76 4.85 16.95
N ARG A 158 -13.66 5.42 17.76
CA ARG A 158 -13.42 5.79 19.16
C ARG A 158 -13.77 4.54 19.96
N PRO A 159 -12.93 4.06 20.89
CA PRO A 159 -13.33 2.94 21.73
C PRO A 159 -14.57 3.36 22.55
N SER A 160 -15.59 2.50 22.53
CA SER A 160 -16.77 2.54 23.41
C SER A 160 -16.37 2.40 24.88
#